data_AF-A0A9X3AML4-F1
#
_entry.id   AF-A0A9X3AML4-F1
#
_cell.length_a   1.000
_cell.length_b   1.000
_cell.length_c   1.000
_cell.angle_alpha   90.00
_cell.angle_beta   90.00
_cell.angle_gamma   90.00
#
_symmetry.space_group_name_H-M   'P 1'
#
loop_
_entity.id
_entity.type
_entity.pdbx_description
1 polymer ?
#
loop_
_entity_poly.entity_id
_entity_poly.type
_entity_poly.pdbx_seq_one_letter_code
_entity_poly.pdbx_strand_id
1 'polypeptide(L)'
;MIEVEIQNETHQTQHRIRFAAVPRIGEGIRLLEPDGCWASYDVLDLWYQKADFGDIWIPYLHVCMTPSEKAAMPPAASAPAQRPIGDTEVLPDYGADERPVYGEEEFVSFTG
;
A
#
# COMPACT_ATOMS: atom_id res chain seq x y z
N MET A 1 -7.56 -8.77 -11.52
CA MET A 1 -6.50 -7.83 -11.10
C MET A 1 -5.82 -8.45 -9.89
N ILE A 2 -4.49 -8.52 -9.88
CA ILE A 2 -3.67 -9.19 -8.87
C ILE A 2 -3.28 -8.15 -7.82
N GLU A 3 -3.55 -8.44 -6.55
CA GLU A 3 -3.08 -7.58 -5.46
C GLU A 3 -1.62 -7.91 -5.15
N VAL A 4 -0.79 -6.87 -5.06
CA VAL A 4 0.65 -6.96 -4.81
C VAL A 4 1.00 -6.05 -3.64
N GLU A 5 1.76 -6.60 -2.70
CA GLU A 5 2.32 -5.83 -1.59
C GLU A 5 3.69 -5.27 -1.97
N ILE A 6 3.87 -3.96 -1.85
CA ILE A 6 5.09 -3.26 -2.26
C ILE A 6 5.80 -2.75 -1.03
N GLN A 7 7.03 -3.19 -0.82
CA GLN A 7 7.98 -2.66 0.15
C GLN A 7 8.88 -1.64 -0.54
N ASN A 8 8.74 -0.36 -0.18
CA ASN A 8 9.47 0.74 -0.77
C ASN A 8 10.68 1.11 0.11
N GLU A 9 11.88 0.78 -0.37
CA GLU A 9 13.15 1.07 0.32
C GLU A 9 13.41 2.58 0.43
N THR A 10 13.03 3.37 -0.57
CA THR A 10 13.36 4.80 -0.60
C THR A 10 12.66 5.57 0.50
N HIS A 11 11.38 5.29 0.69
CA HIS A 11 10.56 5.99 1.69
C HIS A 11 10.36 5.19 2.97
N GLN A 12 10.85 3.94 3.01
CA GLN A 12 10.61 3.01 4.11
C GLN A 12 9.10 2.82 4.37
N THR A 13 8.34 2.67 3.28
CA THR A 13 6.87 2.53 3.30
C THR A 13 6.42 1.20 2.71
N GLN A 14 5.16 0.86 2.98
CA GLN A 14 4.51 -0.31 2.40
C GLN A 14 3.15 0.04 1.80
N HIS A 15 2.84 -0.52 0.63
CA HIS A 15 1.60 -0.24 -0.10
C HIS A 15 0.99 -1.53 -0.66
N ARG A 16 -0.35 -1.58 -0.76
CA ARG A 16 -1.06 -2.65 -1.45
C ARG A 16 -1.71 -2.11 -2.72
N ILE A 17 -1.24 -2.57 -3.87
CA ILE A 17 -1.66 -2.06 -5.18
C ILE A 17 -2.12 -3.21 -6.06
N ARG A 18 -3.13 -2.96 -6.89
CA ARG A 18 -3.65 -3.97 -7.82
C ARG A 18 -3.01 -3.77 -9.21
N PHE A 19 -2.54 -4.86 -9.81
CA PHE A 19 -1.94 -4.89 -11.14
C PHE A 19 -2.70 -5.83 -12.07
N ALA A 20 -2.55 -5.64 -13.39
CA ALA A 20 -3.02 -6.61 -14.36
C ALA A 20 -2.15 -7.89 -14.39
N ALA A 21 -0.85 -7.73 -14.15
CA ALA A 21 0.16 -8.78 -14.05
C ALA A 21 1.22 -8.39 -13.01
N VAL A 22 1.89 -9.37 -12.40
CA VAL A 22 2.96 -9.10 -11.43
C VAL A 22 4.21 -8.56 -12.15
N PRO A 23 4.69 -7.34 -11.82
CA PRO A 23 5.94 -6.79 -12.35
C PRO A 23 7.15 -7.69 -12.08
N ARG A 24 8.11 -7.70 -13.02
CA ARG A 24 9.36 -8.48 -12.88
C ARG A 24 10.55 -7.61 -12.47
N ILE A 25 11.57 -8.27 -11.92
CA ILE A 25 12.88 -7.65 -11.67
C ILE A 25 13.43 -7.08 -12.98
N GLY A 26 13.82 -5.80 -12.95
CA GLY A 26 14.32 -5.06 -14.12
C GLY A 26 13.26 -4.40 -15.01
N GLU A 27 11.96 -4.64 -14.82
CA GLU A 27 10.90 -3.92 -15.56
C GLU A 27 10.64 -2.52 -14.99
N GLY A 28 10.79 -2.37 -13.67
CA GLY A 28 10.44 -1.16 -12.93
C GLY A 28 8.92 -0.94 -12.84
N ILE A 29 8.52 -0.06 -11.93
CA ILE A 29 7.14 0.39 -11.76
C ILE A 29 7.10 1.90 -11.59
N ARG A 30 5.90 2.49 -11.68
CA ARG A 30 5.69 3.89 -11.32
C ARG A 30 4.77 3.97 -10.12
N LEU A 31 5.15 4.78 -9.15
CA LEU A 31 4.36 5.08 -7.96
C LEU A 31 4.06 6.57 -7.91
N LEU A 32 2.91 6.93 -7.33
CA LEU A 32 2.51 8.31 -7.14
C LEU A 32 3.12 8.82 -5.83
N GLU A 33 3.92 9.87 -5.92
CA GLU A 33 4.62 10.49 -4.80
C GLU A 33 3.70 11.43 -4.02
N PRO A 34 4.07 11.79 -2.77
CA PRO A 34 3.29 12.73 -1.96
C PRO A 34 3.12 14.13 -2.57
N ASP A 35 4.01 14.52 -3.49
CA ASP A 35 3.91 15.78 -4.25
C ASP A 35 2.91 15.70 -5.42
N GLY A 36 2.31 14.53 -5.66
CA GLY A 36 1.38 14.27 -6.76
C GLY A 36 2.06 13.94 -8.09
N CYS A 37 3.39 13.80 -8.12
CA CYS A 37 4.14 13.40 -9.31
C CYS A 37 4.32 11.88 -9.38
N TRP A 38 4.43 11.35 -10.59
CA TRP A 38 4.73 9.93 -10.79
C TRP A 38 6.23 9.71 -10.87
N ALA A 39 6.78 8.97 -9.93
CA ALA A 39 8.19 8.60 -9.89
C ALA A 39 8.43 7.18 -10.39
N SER A 40 9.60 6.96 -10.96
CA SER A 40 10.07 5.64 -11.42
C SER A 40 10.78 4.89 -10.30
N TYR A 41 10.48 3.60 -10.18
CA TYR A 41 11.03 2.69 -9.18
C TYR A 41 11.57 1.42 -9.84
N ASP A 42 12.76 1.01 -9.46
CA ASP A 42 13.35 -0.26 -9.85
C ASP A 42 12.81 -1.38 -8.96
N VAL A 43 12.49 -2.52 -9.56
CA VAL A 43 12.12 -3.75 -8.83
C VAL A 43 13.39 -4.51 -8.46
N LEU A 44 13.67 -4.60 -7.17
CA LEU A 44 14.87 -5.22 -6.63
C LEU A 44 14.68 -6.71 -6.32
N ASP A 45 13.49 -7.08 -5.81
CA ASP A 45 13.16 -8.45 -5.47
C ASP A 45 11.66 -8.72 -5.66
N LEU A 46 11.32 -9.99 -5.90
CA LEU A 46 9.95 -10.50 -6.01
C LEU A 46 9.87 -11.87 -5.33
N TRP A 47 9.00 -11.99 -4.34
CA TRP A 47 8.70 -13.28 -3.70
C TRP A 47 7.20 -13.47 -3.52
N TYR A 48 6.82 -14.69 -3.16
CA TYR A 48 5.45 -15.07 -2.87
C TYR A 48 5.36 -15.61 -1.45
N GLN A 49 4.38 -15.13 -0.69
CA GLN A 49 4.07 -15.64 0.63
C GLN A 49 2.71 -16.32 0.62
N LYS A 50 2.63 -17.49 1.27
CA LYS A 50 1.35 -18.17 1.43
C LYS A 50 0.44 -17.33 2.33
N ALA A 51 -0.80 -17.12 1.90
CA ALA A 51 -1.79 -16.41 2.72
C ALA A 51 -2.13 -17.23 3.98
N ASP A 52 -2.50 -16.52 5.05
CA ASP A 52 -2.93 -17.16 6.32
C ASP A 52 -4.20 -17.99 6.16
N PHE A 53 -5.06 -17.59 5.22
CA PHE A 53 -6.34 -18.24 4.94
C PHE A 53 -6.47 -18.55 3.45
N GLY A 54 -6.85 -19.79 3.15
CA GLY A 54 -6.98 -20.30 1.79
C GLY A 54 -5.69 -20.88 1.21
N ASP A 55 -5.74 -21.27 -0.06
CA ASP A 55 -4.58 -21.81 -0.79
C ASP A 55 -4.18 -20.85 -1.92
N ILE A 56 -3.81 -19.63 -1.51
CA ILE A 56 -3.43 -18.54 -2.40
C ILE A 56 -2.04 -18.04 -2.00
N TRP A 57 -1.24 -17.70 -3.01
CA TRP A 57 0.08 -17.09 -2.85
C TRP A 57 -0.01 -15.60 -3.17
N ILE A 58 0.41 -14.77 -2.23
CA ILE A 58 0.40 -13.31 -2.35
C ILE A 58 1.78 -12.85 -2.82
N PRO A 59 1.88 -12.07 -3.90
CA PRO A 59 3.14 -11.51 -4.37
C PRO A 59 3.56 -10.29 -3.56
N TYR A 60 4.86 -10.22 -3.29
CA TYR A 60 5.53 -9.12 -2.62
C TYR A 60 6.65 -8.58 -3.51
N LEU A 61 6.69 -7.26 -3.68
CA LEU A 61 7.72 -6.56 -4.44
C LEU A 61 8.55 -5.69 -3.51
N HIS A 62 9.86 -5.83 -3.60
CA HIS A 62 10.78 -4.86 -3.01
C HIS A 62 11.24 -3.88 -4.09
N VAL A 63 11.07 -2.59 -3.86
CA VAL A 63 11.36 -1.54 -4.83
C VAL A 63 12.18 -0.41 -4.24
N CYS A 64 12.97 0.24 -5.08
CA CYS A 64 13.71 1.45 -4.74
C CYS A 64 13.58 2.46 -5.88
N MET A 65 13.46 3.75 -5.55
CA MET A 65 13.35 4.81 -6.54
C MET A 65 14.56 4.77 -7.47
N THR A 66 14.32 4.78 -8.77
CA THR A 66 15.37 4.69 -9.78
C THR A 66 16.39 5.82 -9.55
N PRO A 67 17.71 5.57 -9.63
CA PRO A 67 18.72 6.57 -9.27
C PRO A 67 18.58 7.92 -9.99
N SER A 68 18.16 7.90 -11.26
CA SER A 68 17.92 9.10 -12.06
C SER A 68 16.76 9.94 -11.52
N GLU A 69 15.70 9.30 -11.02
CA GLU A 69 14.55 9.97 -10.41
C GLU A 69 14.95 10.59 -9.07
N LYS A 70 15.68 9.82 -8.24
CA LYS A 70 16.21 10.28 -6.96
C LYS A 70 17.14 11.49 -7.11
N ALA A 71 17.95 11.54 -8.18
CA ALA A 71 18.82 12.67 -8.46
C ALA A 71 18.06 13.93 -8.92
N ALA A 72 16.88 13.77 -9.52
CA ALA A 72 16.02 14.87 -9.93
C ALA A 72 15.15 15.41 -8.78
N MET A 73 15.00 14.63 -7.70
CA MET A 73 14.16 15.00 -6.56
C MET A 73 14.86 16.08 -5.72
N PRO A 74 14.16 17.18 -5.37
CA PRO A 74 14.69 18.13 -4.39
C PRO A 74 14.88 17.43 -3.03
N PRO A 75 15.85 17.83 -2.19
CA PRO A 75 16.04 17.23 -0.88
C PRO A 75 14.77 17.38 -0.05
N ALA A 76 14.03 16.28 0.13
CA ALA A 76 12.78 16.27 0.86
C ALA A 76 13.06 16.47 2.35
N ALA A 77 12.36 17.44 2.96
CA ALA A 77 12.23 17.51 4.41
C ALA A 77 11.61 16.19 4.89
N SER A 78 12.30 15.52 5.79
CA SER A 78 11.96 14.23 6.40
C SER A 78 10.46 14.03 6.56
N ALA A 79 9.88 13.12 5.77
CA ALA A 79 8.53 12.63 5.98
C ALA A 79 8.45 11.95 7.37
N PRO A 80 7.34 12.09 8.11
CA PRO A 80 7.20 11.44 9.39
C PRO A 80 7.18 9.92 9.20
N ALA A 81 8.01 9.21 9.97
CA ALA A 81 8.04 7.76 10.00
C ALA A 81 6.63 7.21 10.29
N GLN A 82 6.07 6.46 9.35
CA GLN A 82 4.82 5.74 9.58
C GLN A 82 5.09 4.52 10.47
N ARG A 83 4.20 4.29 11.43
CA ARG A 83 4.36 3.23 12.44
C ARG A 83 4.25 1.85 11.78
N PRO A 84 5.05 0.87 12.22
CA PRO A 84 4.89 -0.51 11.76
C PRO A 84 3.50 -1.03 12.15
N ILE A 85 2.82 -1.68 11.20
CA ILE A 85 1.55 -2.34 11.45
C ILE A 85 1.85 -3.70 12.08
N GLY A 86 1.58 -3.78 13.37
CA GLY A 86 1.61 -5.00 14.18
C GLY A 86 1.02 -4.64 15.55
N ASP A 87 -0.20 -5.11 15.80
CA ASP A 87 -0.88 -5.10 17.09
C ASP A 87 -1.31 -3.73 17.64
N THR A 88 -2.21 -3.01 16.96
CA THR A 88 -3.18 -2.18 17.70
C THR A 88 -4.48 -2.03 16.93
N GLU A 89 -5.52 -2.77 17.35
CA GLU A 89 -6.89 -2.30 17.17
C GLU A 89 -7.06 -1.04 18.03
N VAL A 90 -6.69 0.12 17.49
CA VAL A 90 -7.18 1.39 18.03
C VAL A 90 -8.55 1.60 17.42
N LEU A 91 -9.58 1.13 18.12
CA LEU A 91 -10.91 1.71 18.00
C LEU A 91 -10.74 3.23 18.14
N PRO A 92 -11.19 4.04 17.16
CA PRO A 92 -11.19 5.48 17.34
C PRO A 92 -12.08 5.80 18.55
N ASP A 93 -11.55 6.59 19.48
CA ASP A 93 -12.32 7.18 20.57
C ASP A 93 -13.30 8.18 19.95
N TYR A 94 -14.47 7.69 19.56
CA TYR A 94 -15.61 8.55 19.24
C TYR A 94 -16.08 9.15 20.55
N GLY A 95 -15.58 10.35 20.85
CA GLY A 95 -16.15 11.23 21.86
C GLY A 95 -17.68 11.29 21.66
N ALA A 96 -18.40 11.16 22.77
CA ALA A 96 -19.81 10.74 22.83
C ALA A 96 -20.85 11.68 22.17
N ASP A 97 -20.46 12.69 21.38
CA ASP A 97 -21.38 13.73 20.90
C ASP A 97 -21.48 13.90 19.37
N GLU A 98 -20.72 13.19 18.54
CA GLU A 98 -20.89 13.28 17.09
C GLU A 98 -20.99 11.89 16.46
N ARG A 99 -22.23 11.38 16.37
CA ARG A 99 -22.53 10.27 15.47
C ARG A 99 -22.60 10.80 14.04
N PRO A 100 -21.73 10.35 13.11
CA PRO A 100 -21.96 10.60 11.70
C PRO A 100 -23.20 9.80 11.26
N VAL A 101 -24.22 10.52 10.77
CA VAL A 101 -25.38 9.94 10.12
C VAL A 101 -24.92 9.39 8.76
N TYR A 102 -24.64 8.09 8.71
CA TYR A 102 -24.57 7.37 7.44
C TYR A 102 -25.98 6.97 7.02
N GLY A 103 -26.29 7.26 5.75
CA GLY A 103 -27.59 7.08 5.14
C GLY A 103 -28.17 5.68 5.33
N GLU A 104 -29.49 5.67 5.43
CA GLU A 104 -30.34 4.49 5.44
C GLU A 104 -30.14 3.63 4.17
N GLU A 105 -29.31 2.59 4.28
CA GLU A 105 -29.46 1.43 3.39
C GLU A 105 -30.17 0.34 4.18
N GLU A 106 -31.45 0.19 3.83
CA GLU A 106 -32.41 -0.77 4.36
C GLU A 106 -31.88 -2.20 4.19
N PHE A 107 -31.41 -2.80 5.29
CA PHE A 107 -31.11 -4.22 5.36
C PHE A 107 -32.43 -5.01 5.31
N VAL A 108 -32.78 -5.53 4.14
CA VAL A 108 -33.82 -6.56 4.03
C VAL A 108 -33.21 -7.88 4.52
N SER A 109 -33.63 -8.34 5.70
CA SER A 109 -33.27 -9.64 6.24
C SER A 109 -33.96 -10.75 5.46
N PHE A 110 -33.16 -11.55 4.74
CA PHE A 110 -33.63 -12.80 4.16
C PHE A 110 -33.57 -13.89 5.24
N THR A 111 -34.72 -14.22 5.82
CA THR A 111 -34.93 -15.49 6.54
C THR A 111 -35.72 -16.43 5.65
N GLY A 112 -35.11 -17.56 5.31
CA GLY A 112 -35.73 -18.68 4.60
C GLY A 112 -34.75 -19.83 4.50
#